data_AF-A0ABD0QT62-F1
#
_entry.id   AF-A0ABD0QT62-F1
#
_cell.length_a   1.000
_cell.length_b   1.000
_cell.length_c   1.000
_cell.angle_alpha   90.00
_cell.angle_beta   90.00
_cell.angle_gamma   90.00
#
_symmetry.space_group_name_H-M   'P 1'
#
loop_
_entity.id
_entity.type
_entity.pdbx_description
1 polymer ?
#
loop_
_entity_poly.entity_id
_entity_poly.type
_entity_poly.pdbx_seq_one_letter_code
_entity_poly.pdbx_strand_id
1 'polypeptide(L)' 'DIVAVQLPKIKTQIASGELQVDNIDVFCEKGVFDLNSTRCILKAGKDMGLNINFHGDELHPMNSAH' A
#
# COMPACT_ATOMS: atom_id res chain seq x y z
N ASP A 1 2.77 3.47 -12.52
CA ASP A 1 2.14 4.17 -11.40
C ASP A 1 1.21 3.21 -10.66
N ILE A 2 1.44 2.98 -9.37
CA ILE A 2 0.68 2.00 -8.60
C ILE A 2 -0.74 2.49 -8.31
N VAL A 3 -0.87 3.77 -7.96
CA VAL A 3 -2.16 4.36 -7.54
C VAL A 3 -3.04 4.64 -8.75
N ALA A 4 -2.47 5.16 -9.83
CA ALA A 4 -3.24 5.54 -11.02
C ALA A 4 -3.57 4.38 -11.96
N VAL A 5 -2.78 3.28 -11.94
CA VAL A 5 -2.92 2.19 -12.92
C VAL A 5 -3.20 0.83 -12.26
N GLN A 6 -2.43 0.45 -11.25
CA GLN A 6 -2.52 -0.91 -10.69
C GLN A 6 -3.72 -1.07 -9.75
N LEU A 7 -3.92 -0.15 -8.82
CA LEU A 7 -5.04 -0.21 -7.87
C LEU A 7 -6.42 -0.20 -8.56
N PRO A 8 -6.70 0.65 -9.56
CA PRO A 8 -7.96 0.59 -10.28
C PRO A 8 -8.19 -0.74 -11.01
N LYS A 9 -7.13 -1.33 -11.59
CA LYS A 9 -7.23 -2.64 -12.25
C LYS A 9 -7.53 -3.75 -11.26
N ILE A 10 -6.90 -3.74 -10.08
CA ILE A 10 -7.20 -4.69 -9.00
C ILE A 10 -8.63 -4.51 -8.52
N LYS A 11 -9.08 -3.26 -8.33
CA LYS A 11 -10.47 -2.95 -7.96
C LYS A 11 -11.48 -3.52 -8.95
N THR A 12 -11.23 -3.38 -10.25
CA THR A 12 -12.10 -3.93 -11.28
C THR A 12 -12.14 -5.46 -11.25
N GLN A 13 -11.00 -6.13 -11.04
CA GLN A 13 -10.92 -7.59 -10.94
C GLN A 13 -11.61 -8.13 -9.67
N ILE A 14 -11.55 -7.38 -8.56
CA ILE A 14 -12.31 -7.68 -7.35
C ILE A 14 -13.81 -7.54 -7.62
N ALA A 15 -14.22 -6.47 -8.32
CA ALA A 15 -15.61 -6.24 -8.67
C ALA A 15 -16.16 -7.26 -9.68
N SER A 16 -15.32 -7.79 -10.58
CA SER A 16 -15.71 -8.87 -11.52
C SER A 16 -15.75 -10.25 -10.87
N GLY A 17 -15.24 -10.40 -9.64
CA GLY A 17 -15.13 -11.68 -8.95
C GLY A 17 -14.01 -12.58 -9.48
N GLU A 18 -13.15 -12.07 -10.36
CA GLU A 18 -11.99 -12.79 -10.88
C GLU A 18 -10.83 -12.85 -9.88
N LEU A 19 -10.81 -11.92 -8.92
CA LEU A 19 -9.75 -11.81 -7.93
C LEU A 19 -10.33 -11.51 -6.55
N GLN A 20 -10.04 -12.34 -5.57
CA GLN A 20 -10.35 -12.04 -4.16
C GLN A 20 -9.10 -11.54 -3.47
N VAL A 21 -9.14 -10.31 -2.97
CA VAL A 21 -8.05 -9.70 -2.20
C VAL A 21 -8.62 -9.20 -0.89
N ASP A 22 -8.10 -9.70 0.22
CA ASP A 22 -8.51 -9.28 1.55
C ASP A 22 -7.52 -8.28 2.17
N ASN A 23 -6.25 -8.36 1.80
CA ASN A 23 -5.17 -7.60 2.42
C ASN A 23 -4.30 -6.89 1.38
N ILE A 24 -3.86 -5.68 1.74
CA ILE A 24 -2.85 -4.92 1.00
C ILE A 24 -1.62 -4.72 1.89
N ASP A 25 -0.44 -5.04 1.34
CA ASP A 25 0.85 -4.79 1.98
C ASP A 25 1.73 -3.93 1.05
N VAL A 26 2.48 -3.01 1.65
CA VAL A 26 3.40 -2.10 0.97
C VAL A 26 4.73 -2.15 1.69
N PHE A 27 5.71 -2.80 1.06
CA PHE A 27 7.08 -2.84 1.55
C PHE A 27 7.75 -1.48 1.32
N CYS A 28 8.11 -0.80 2.41
CA CYS A 28 8.66 0.55 2.37
C CYS A 28 10.19 0.52 2.58
N GLU A 29 10.93 0.05 1.57
CA GLU A 29 12.39 0.08 1.63
C GLU A 29 12.93 1.48 1.32
N LYS A 30 13.78 2.01 2.23
CA LYS A 30 14.50 3.27 2.02
C LYS A 30 15.39 3.17 0.77
N GLY A 31 14.96 3.82 -0.30
CA GLY A 31 15.66 3.85 -1.60
C GLY A 31 14.83 3.36 -2.78
N VAL A 32 13.70 2.69 -2.52
CA VAL A 32 12.82 2.15 -3.58
C VAL A 32 11.44 2.82 -3.57
N PHE A 33 10.86 3.10 -2.40
CA PHE A 33 9.58 3.82 -2.26
C PHE A 33 9.66 4.97 -1.26
N ASP A 34 9.21 6.16 -1.69
CA ASP A 34 9.07 7.32 -0.81
C ASP A 34 7.88 7.18 0.15
N LEU A 35 7.99 7.77 1.33
CA LEU A 35 6.94 7.77 2.37
C LEU A 35 5.58 8.27 1.84
N ASN A 36 5.58 9.24 0.92
CA ASN A 36 4.36 9.74 0.31
C ASN A 36 3.70 8.70 -0.60
N SER A 37 4.49 7.96 -1.38
CA SER A 37 3.99 6.89 -2.24
C SER A 37 3.35 5.79 -1.41
N THR A 38 4.03 5.36 -0.34
CA THR A 38 3.49 4.38 0.62
C THR A 38 2.16 4.84 1.21
N ARG A 39 2.08 6.08 1.68
CA ARG A 39 0.84 6.66 2.23
C ARG A 39 -0.29 6.67 1.20
N CYS A 40 -0.01 7.05 -0.05
CA CYS A 40 -1.02 7.09 -1.11
C CYS A 40 -1.55 5.69 -1.44
N ILE A 41 -0.69 4.68 -1.53
CA ILE A 41 -1.08 3.30 -1.83
C ILE A 41 -1.94 2.72 -0.70
N LEU A 42 -1.50 2.88 0.55
CA LEU A 42 -2.25 2.39 1.71
C LEU A 42 -3.62 3.07 1.84
N LYS A 43 -3.69 4.38 1.62
CA LYS A 43 -4.97 5.11 1.64
C LYS A 43 -5.93 4.62 0.57
N ALA A 44 -5.44 4.45 -0.66
CA ALA A 44 -6.26 3.96 -1.75
C ALA A 44 -6.73 2.50 -1.53
N GLY A 45 -5.88 1.64 -0.96
CA GLY A 45 -6.29 0.29 -0.54
C GLY A 45 -7.37 0.29 0.56
N LYS A 46 -7.27 1.20 1.52
CA LYS A 46 -8.31 1.40 2.54
C LYS A 46 -9.64 1.85 1.95
N ASP A 47 -9.60 2.81 1.02
CA ASP A 47 -10.80 3.28 0.30
C ASP A 47 -11.45 2.18 -0.57
N MET A 48 -10.69 1.13 -0.92
CA MET A 48 -11.19 -0.06 -1.60
C MET A 48 -11.81 -1.10 -0.63
N GLY A 49 -11.70 -0.89 0.68
CA GLY A 49 -12.18 -1.83 1.71
C GLY A 49 -11.20 -2.96 2.02
N LEU A 50 -9.94 -2.86 1.60
CA LEU A 50 -8.91 -3.85 1.90
C LEU A 50 -8.37 -3.67 3.32
N ASN A 51 -8.05 -4.78 3.98
CA ASN A 51 -7.32 -4.75 5.25
C ASN A 51 -5.87 -4.32 5.00
N ILE A 52 -5.46 -3.26 5.68
CA ILE A 52 -4.08 -2.79 5.59
C ILE A 52 -3.21 -3.67 6.50
N ASN A 53 -2.36 -4.49 5.91
CA ASN A 53 -1.23 -5.09 6.60
C ASN A 53 -0.03 -4.23 6.31
N PHE A 54 0.35 -3.39 7.27
CA PHE A 54 1.51 -2.52 7.12
C PHE A 54 2.61 -2.98 8.06
N HIS A 55 3.70 -3.52 7.51
CA HIS A 55 4.92 -3.80 8.27
C HIS A 55 5.68 -2.49 8.54
N GLY A 56 5.17 -1.72 9.50
CA GLY A 56 5.71 -0.42 9.90
C GLY A 56 6.97 -0.44 10.75
N ASP A 57 7.53 -1.62 11.03
CA ASP A 57 8.75 -1.74 11.82
C ASP A 57 9.95 -1.04 11.16
N GLU A 58 9.94 -0.94 9.82
CA GLU A 58 10.96 -0.24 9.02
C GLU A 58 10.66 1.26 8.80
N LEU A 59 9.46 1.72 9.17
CA LEU A 59 9.00 3.09 8.97
C LEU A 59 9.19 3.94 10.24
N HIS A 60 9.97 3.45 11.21
CA HIS A 60 10.60 4.33 12.18
C HIS A 60 11.63 5.21 11.44
N PRO A 61 11.49 6.54 11.42
CA PRO A 61 12.67 7.36 11.34
C PRO A 61 13.51 6.99 12.56
N MET A 62 14.71 6.44 12.34
CA MET A 62 15.79 6.57 13.32
C MET A 62 15.97 8.06 13.59
N ASN A 63 15.22 8.55 14.58
CA ASN A 63 15.51 9.74 15.34
C ASN A 63 16.22 9.35 16.63
N SER A 64 17.03 8.29 16.59
CA SER A 64 18.09 8.06 17.57
C SER A 64 19.30 8.87 17.11
N ALA A 65 19.19 10.19 17.19
CA ALA A 65 20.36 11.01 17.44
C ALA A 65 20.80 10.69 18.88
N HIS A 66 21.93 10.03 19.02
CA HIS A 66 22.77 10.06 20.20
C HIS A 66 24.22 10.27 19.75
#